data_AF-I3RDN5-F1
#
_entry.id   AF-I3RDN5-F1
#
_cell.length_a   1.000
_cell.length_b   1.000
_cell.length_c   1.000
_cell.angle_alpha   90.00
_cell.angle_beta   90.00
_cell.angle_gamma   90.00
#
_symmetry.space_group_name_H-M   'P 1'
#
loop_
_entity.id
_entity.type
_entity.pdbx_description
1 polymer ?
#
loop_
_entity_poly.entity_id
_entity_poly.type
_entity_poly.pdbx_seq_one_letter_code
_entity_poly.pdbx_strand_id
1 'polypeptide(L)'
;MIKRSLIPTALSIILILTLMAPLSEACFFPQDLYAVEVELTKIKDYNLAPLLSAKNVLIEEDGKIVYRSHYDERLAVIVWKDKEGKLHVRVQIPTERKIIYEYEEIFTAVIPLEDVKERAKRFGWYVEGNRVEKENLTIIFTPLKGKECNSDLDCKVSGCSGEVCAPRNKTIYSICIYREWYKCLNLTSCGCYNGFCTWKPNKEFLSCLKSYNVSLEEIIQARTRVKISIRGEELGYGEIEELKRVLGCNVPRNFTRTVIDIKVIPKINPDTLNAGKAIEKELKWLRSIGVIKINDSDIEKIVKVAKWGYAGYNSRIGFYDDKWIPYSNASNAVLIRCGGLAYEEYNLPPSTPIVNSTRTEETPTREVCGPGVILLLIMLGGVRRK
;
A
#
# COMPACT_ATOMS: atom_id res chain seq x y z
N MET A 1 -26.16 52.03 3.60
CA MET A 1 -26.77 50.69 3.41
C MET A 1 -26.34 50.14 2.06
N ILE A 2 -25.33 49.27 2.01
CA ILE A 2 -24.94 48.56 0.79
C ILE A 2 -25.11 47.06 1.06
N LYS A 3 -26.23 46.49 0.63
CA LYS A 3 -26.41 45.04 0.55
C LYS A 3 -25.58 44.55 -0.64
N ARG A 4 -24.33 44.11 -0.39
CA ARG A 4 -23.54 43.40 -1.40
C ARG A 4 -24.16 42.01 -1.62
N SER A 5 -24.55 41.78 -2.87
CA SER A 5 -25.07 40.54 -3.41
C SER A 5 -24.10 39.37 -3.16
N LEU A 6 -24.52 38.42 -2.33
CA LEU A 6 -23.84 37.14 -2.06
C LEU A 6 -24.20 36.04 -3.10
N ILE A 7 -24.99 36.39 -4.12
CA ILE A 7 -25.58 35.45 -5.06
C ILE A 7 -24.61 34.97 -6.16
N PRO A 8 -23.71 35.79 -6.76
CA PRO A 8 -22.91 35.34 -7.90
C PRO A 8 -21.76 34.40 -7.51
N THR A 9 -21.26 34.46 -6.27
CA THR A 9 -20.18 33.60 -5.78
C THR A 9 -20.66 32.19 -5.42
N ALA A 10 -21.85 32.07 -4.83
CA ALA A 10 -22.43 30.76 -4.50
C ALA A 10 -22.81 29.96 -5.77
N LEU A 11 -23.36 30.63 -6.80
CA LEU A 11 -23.71 29.98 -8.06
C LEU A 11 -22.48 29.46 -8.81
N SER A 12 -21.37 30.21 -8.78
CA SER A 12 -20.12 29.84 -9.45
C SER A 12 -19.43 28.66 -8.75
N ILE A 13 -19.49 28.58 -7.43
CA ILE A 13 -18.95 27.45 -6.65
C ILE A 13 -19.78 26.17 -6.89
N ILE A 14 -21.11 26.29 -6.94
CA ILE A 14 -22.02 25.16 -7.24
C ILE A 14 -21.80 24.65 -8.66
N LEU A 15 -21.59 25.53 -9.65
CA LEU A 15 -21.32 25.14 -11.05
C LEU A 15 -19.97 24.43 -11.20
N ILE A 16 -18.95 24.84 -10.45
CA ILE A 16 -17.62 24.18 -10.44
C ILE A 16 -17.69 22.83 -9.70
N LEU A 17 -18.50 22.72 -8.64
CA LEU A 17 -18.76 21.45 -7.94
C LEU A 17 -19.57 20.45 -8.78
N THR A 18 -20.51 20.91 -9.62
CA THR A 18 -21.24 20.03 -10.55
C THR A 18 -20.40 19.61 -11.75
N LEU A 19 -19.46 20.43 -12.21
CA LEU A 19 -18.50 20.08 -13.26
C LEU A 19 -17.47 19.00 -12.83
N MET A 20 -17.22 18.85 -11.52
CA MET A 20 -16.29 17.84 -10.98
C MET A 20 -16.98 16.51 -10.62
N ALA A 21 -18.32 16.44 -10.64
CA ALA A 21 -19.07 15.29 -10.13
C ALA A 21 -19.00 13.99 -10.97
N PRO A 22 -18.81 13.97 -12.31
CA PRO A 22 -18.88 12.72 -13.06
C PRO A 22 -17.52 12.02 -13.30
N LEU A 23 -16.40 12.58 -12.83
CA LEU A 23 -15.06 12.03 -13.13
C LEU A 23 -14.51 11.06 -12.06
N SER A 24 -15.20 10.87 -10.94
CA SER A 24 -14.70 10.08 -9.81
C SER A 24 -15.04 8.58 -9.86
N GLU A 25 -16.04 8.15 -10.64
CA GLU A 25 -16.52 6.75 -10.64
C GLU A 25 -15.77 5.81 -11.58
N ALA A 26 -14.90 6.32 -12.44
CA ALA A 26 -14.29 5.54 -13.51
C ALA A 26 -12.76 5.46 -13.40
N CYS A 27 -12.25 5.60 -12.17
CA CYS A 27 -10.84 5.38 -11.87
C CYS A 27 -10.46 3.90 -11.89
N PHE A 28 -9.20 3.64 -12.16
CA PHE A 28 -8.59 2.32 -12.00
C PHE A 28 -8.53 1.97 -10.50
N PHE A 29 -8.99 0.77 -10.14
CA PHE A 29 -8.85 0.25 -8.78
C PHE A 29 -7.84 -0.89 -8.76
N PRO A 30 -6.93 -0.97 -7.76
CA PRO A 30 -5.94 -2.04 -7.69
C PRO A 30 -6.54 -3.47 -7.73
N GLN A 31 -7.79 -3.64 -7.31
CA GLN A 31 -8.50 -4.92 -7.37
C GLN A 31 -8.80 -5.37 -8.81
N ASP A 32 -8.84 -4.45 -9.78
CA ASP A 32 -9.08 -4.75 -11.19
C ASP A 32 -7.99 -5.64 -11.78
N LEU A 33 -6.75 -5.56 -11.26
CA LEU A 33 -5.64 -6.44 -11.65
C LEU A 33 -5.92 -7.93 -11.39
N TYR A 34 -6.84 -8.24 -10.48
CA TYR A 34 -7.15 -9.58 -10.03
C TYR A 34 -8.59 -9.99 -10.38
N ALA A 35 -9.17 -9.34 -11.40
CA ALA A 35 -10.50 -9.64 -11.89
C ALA A 35 -10.52 -9.73 -13.44
N VAL A 36 -11.58 -10.34 -13.95
CA VAL A 36 -11.99 -10.29 -15.35
C VAL A 36 -13.45 -9.87 -15.40
N GLU A 37 -13.79 -8.92 -16.28
CA GLU A 37 -15.11 -8.33 -16.38
C GLU A 37 -15.58 -8.29 -17.82
N VAL A 38 -16.85 -8.63 -18.02
CA VAL A 38 -17.52 -8.58 -19.31
C VAL A 38 -18.72 -7.63 -19.22
N GLU A 39 -18.67 -6.54 -19.97
CA GLU A 39 -19.81 -5.67 -20.27
C GLU A 39 -20.56 -6.27 -21.46
N LEU A 40 -21.78 -6.76 -21.23
CA LEU A 40 -22.57 -7.47 -22.23
C LEU A 40 -23.29 -6.52 -23.19
N THR A 41 -22.56 -5.62 -23.85
CA THR A 41 -23.10 -4.56 -24.73
C THR A 41 -23.97 -5.06 -25.88
N LYS A 42 -23.68 -6.26 -26.39
CA LYS A 42 -24.45 -6.90 -27.47
C LYS A 42 -25.82 -7.42 -27.00
N ILE A 43 -26.02 -7.57 -25.70
CA ILE A 43 -27.22 -8.18 -25.11
C ILE A 43 -28.09 -7.07 -24.51
N LYS A 44 -29.23 -6.80 -25.15
CA LYS A 44 -30.20 -5.80 -24.67
C LYS A 44 -31.24 -6.37 -23.71
N ASP A 45 -31.53 -7.67 -23.83
CA ASP A 45 -32.53 -8.36 -23.02
C ASP A 45 -31.86 -9.30 -22.02
N TYR A 46 -31.91 -8.94 -20.73
CA TYR A 46 -31.49 -9.79 -19.61
C TYR A 46 -32.56 -9.80 -18.52
N ASN A 47 -32.54 -10.83 -17.67
CA ASN A 47 -33.50 -11.00 -16.57
C ASN A 47 -32.78 -11.36 -15.27
N LEU A 48 -32.69 -10.43 -14.32
CA LEU A 48 -32.03 -10.68 -13.03
C LEU A 48 -32.93 -11.40 -12.00
N ALA A 49 -34.23 -11.59 -12.27
CA ALA A 49 -35.15 -12.23 -11.32
C ALA A 49 -34.71 -13.61 -10.82
N PRO A 50 -34.11 -14.49 -11.66
CA PRO A 50 -33.56 -15.77 -11.19
C PRO A 50 -32.46 -15.61 -10.14
N LEU A 51 -31.62 -14.58 -10.25
CA LEU A 51 -30.56 -14.31 -9.26
C LEU A 51 -31.12 -13.68 -7.99
N LEU A 52 -32.04 -12.72 -8.13
CA LEU A 52 -32.66 -12.03 -7.00
C LEU A 52 -33.50 -12.96 -6.11
N SER A 53 -33.97 -14.09 -6.65
CA SER A 53 -34.71 -15.12 -5.90
C SER A 53 -33.87 -16.32 -5.47
N ALA A 54 -32.59 -16.37 -5.85
CA ALA A 54 -31.70 -17.47 -5.53
C ALA A 54 -31.27 -17.43 -4.05
N LYS A 55 -31.03 -18.62 -3.47
CA LYS A 55 -30.30 -18.74 -2.21
C LYS A 55 -28.79 -18.64 -2.47
N ASN A 56 -28.01 -18.34 -1.43
CA ASN A 56 -26.55 -18.19 -1.48
C ASN A 56 -26.07 -17.08 -2.44
N VAL A 57 -26.79 -15.96 -2.42
CA VAL A 57 -26.47 -14.74 -3.15
C VAL A 57 -26.55 -13.58 -2.17
N LEU A 58 -25.63 -12.63 -2.30
CA LEU A 58 -25.68 -11.34 -1.59
C LEU A 58 -26.15 -10.26 -2.55
N ILE A 59 -26.95 -9.34 -2.03
CA ILE A 59 -27.39 -8.15 -2.74
C ILE A 59 -26.84 -6.96 -1.96
N GLU A 60 -25.90 -6.25 -2.55
CA GLU A 60 -25.30 -5.04 -1.98
C GLU A 60 -26.26 -3.85 -2.09
N GLU A 61 -26.03 -2.80 -1.29
CA GLU A 61 -26.89 -1.61 -1.27
C GLU A 61 -26.97 -0.89 -2.63
N ASP A 62 -25.90 -0.98 -3.43
CA ASP A 62 -25.82 -0.41 -4.78
C ASP A 62 -26.46 -1.32 -5.86
N GLY A 63 -27.03 -2.46 -5.46
CA GLY A 63 -27.70 -3.40 -6.35
C GLY A 63 -26.77 -4.39 -7.04
N LYS A 64 -25.47 -4.44 -6.68
CA LYS A 64 -24.59 -5.53 -7.11
C LYS A 64 -25.06 -6.85 -6.49
N ILE A 65 -25.07 -7.89 -7.32
CA ILE A 65 -25.40 -9.25 -6.94
C ILE A 65 -24.10 -10.02 -6.84
N VAL A 66 -23.74 -10.48 -5.64
CA VAL A 66 -22.46 -11.16 -5.38
C VAL A 66 -22.70 -12.60 -4.98
N TYR A 67 -21.98 -13.53 -5.60
CA TYR A 67 -22.08 -14.94 -5.27
C TYR A 67 -20.76 -15.69 -5.47
N ARG A 68 -20.71 -16.93 -4.97
CA ARG A 68 -19.55 -17.81 -5.06
C ARG A 68 -19.49 -18.50 -6.43
N SER A 69 -18.33 -18.45 -7.09
CA SER A 69 -18.16 -18.98 -8.45
C SER A 69 -18.39 -20.49 -8.56
N HIS A 70 -18.94 -20.90 -9.70
CA HIS A 70 -19.10 -22.28 -10.15
C HIS A 70 -17.83 -22.88 -10.76
N TYR A 71 -16.79 -22.07 -11.00
CA TYR A 71 -15.50 -22.52 -11.53
C TYR A 71 -14.53 -22.91 -10.40
N ASP A 72 -14.35 -22.02 -9.43
CA ASP A 72 -13.53 -22.23 -8.24
C ASP A 72 -14.22 -21.56 -7.06
N GLU A 73 -14.50 -22.34 -6.01
CA GLU A 73 -15.29 -21.88 -4.87
C GLU A 73 -14.66 -20.69 -4.14
N ARG A 74 -13.37 -20.42 -4.35
CA ARG A 74 -12.67 -19.30 -3.70
C ARG A 74 -12.87 -17.98 -4.43
N LEU A 75 -13.51 -17.97 -5.60
CA LEU A 75 -13.73 -16.76 -6.40
C LEU A 75 -15.08 -16.11 -6.16
N ALA A 76 -15.10 -14.79 -6.27
CA ALA A 76 -16.29 -13.98 -6.26
C ALA A 76 -16.82 -13.79 -7.70
N VAL A 77 -18.14 -13.83 -7.86
CA VAL A 77 -18.81 -13.38 -9.07
C VAL A 77 -19.73 -12.23 -8.71
N ILE A 78 -19.61 -11.14 -9.45
CA ILE A 78 -20.31 -9.88 -9.20
C ILE A 78 -21.07 -9.54 -10.48
N VAL A 79 -22.38 -9.39 -10.36
CA VAL A 79 -23.28 -9.09 -11.49
C VAL A 79 -24.04 -7.81 -11.15
N TRP A 80 -24.01 -6.84 -12.05
CA TRP A 80 -24.72 -5.56 -11.85
C TRP A 80 -25.10 -4.93 -13.17
N LYS A 81 -26.07 -4.01 -13.13
CA LYS A 81 -26.38 -3.12 -14.23
C LYS A 81 -25.75 -1.75 -13.97
N ASP A 82 -25.12 -1.16 -14.98
CA ASP A 82 -24.62 0.20 -14.88
C ASP A 82 -25.75 1.24 -15.03
N LYS A 83 -25.39 2.52 -14.95
CA LYS A 83 -26.34 3.64 -15.11
C LYS A 83 -26.95 3.74 -16.51
N GLU A 84 -26.30 3.17 -17.52
CA GLU A 84 -26.78 3.10 -18.90
C GLU A 84 -27.64 1.84 -19.14
N GLY A 85 -27.82 1.00 -18.12
CA GLY A 85 -28.59 -0.23 -18.17
C GLY A 85 -27.84 -1.42 -18.75
N LYS A 86 -26.52 -1.30 -19.00
CA LYS A 86 -25.68 -2.39 -19.50
C LYS A 86 -25.38 -3.37 -18.37
N LEU A 87 -25.42 -4.65 -18.68
CA LEU A 87 -25.16 -5.71 -17.72
C LEU A 87 -23.66 -6.05 -17.69
N HIS A 88 -23.09 -6.11 -16.49
CA HIS A 88 -21.72 -6.50 -16.24
C HIS A 88 -21.69 -7.84 -15.50
N VAL A 89 -20.75 -8.69 -15.88
CA VAL A 89 -20.41 -9.94 -15.18
C VAL A 89 -18.92 -9.91 -14.89
N ARG A 90 -18.55 -9.87 -13.61
CA ARG A 90 -17.16 -9.85 -13.15
C ARG A 90 -16.86 -11.09 -12.33
N VAL A 91 -15.75 -11.74 -12.63
CA VAL A 91 -15.16 -12.77 -11.77
C VAL A 91 -13.91 -12.19 -11.14
N GLN A 92 -13.82 -12.25 -9.82
CA GLN A 92 -12.77 -11.59 -9.04
C GLN A 92 -12.11 -12.57 -8.07
N ILE A 93 -10.78 -12.57 -8.06
CA ILE A 93 -9.98 -13.17 -7.00
C ILE A 93 -10.12 -12.29 -5.75
N PRO A 94 -10.53 -12.84 -4.59
CA PRO A 94 -10.54 -12.07 -3.35
C PRO A 94 -9.15 -11.47 -3.07
N THR A 95 -9.12 -10.23 -2.63
CA THR A 95 -7.89 -9.48 -2.33
C THR A 95 -7.83 -9.12 -0.86
N GLU A 96 -6.66 -8.68 -0.40
CA GLU A 96 -6.44 -8.10 0.92
C GLU A 96 -5.50 -6.89 0.84
N ARG A 97 -5.59 -6.02 1.85
CA ARG A 97 -4.70 -4.86 1.99
C ARG A 97 -3.45 -5.25 2.77
N LYS A 98 -2.30 -5.22 2.10
CA LYS A 98 -0.99 -5.32 2.73
C LYS A 98 -0.44 -3.93 3.01
N ILE A 99 -0.39 -3.58 4.30
CA ILE A 99 0.21 -2.33 4.76
C ILE A 99 1.72 -2.47 4.74
N ILE A 100 2.41 -1.50 4.13
CA ILE A 100 3.87 -1.41 4.15
C ILE A 100 4.27 -0.33 5.13
N TYR A 101 5.15 -0.71 6.04
CA TYR A 101 5.67 0.18 7.06
C TYR A 101 7.08 0.67 6.71
N GLU A 102 7.41 1.85 7.23
CA GLU A 102 8.78 2.33 7.37
C GLU A 102 9.04 2.57 8.85
N TYR A 103 10.18 2.08 9.32
CA TYR A 103 10.64 2.24 10.70
C TYR A 103 11.80 3.22 10.69
N GLU A 104 11.68 4.29 11.45
CA GLU A 104 12.72 5.32 11.52
C GLU A 104 13.21 5.53 12.95
N GLU A 105 14.52 5.63 13.12
CA GLU A 105 15.17 6.03 14.38
C GLU A 105 16.14 7.18 14.09
N ILE A 106 16.10 8.20 14.94
CA ILE A 106 16.95 9.39 14.81
C ILE A 106 17.60 9.67 16.15
N PHE A 107 18.93 9.60 16.17
CA PHE A 107 19.71 9.89 17.36
C PHE A 107 20.98 10.68 17.02
N THR A 108 21.64 11.17 18.06
CA THR A 108 22.89 11.92 17.94
C THR A 108 24.01 11.15 18.63
N ALA A 109 25.14 11.00 17.96
CA ALA A 109 26.31 10.30 18.49
C ALA A 109 27.61 10.85 17.90
N VAL A 110 28.75 10.50 18.51
CA VAL A 110 30.07 10.67 17.90
C VAL A 110 30.26 9.61 16.81
N ILE A 111 30.27 10.08 15.56
CA ILE A 111 30.42 9.21 14.37
C ILE A 111 31.67 9.65 13.59
N PRO A 112 32.78 8.91 13.71
CA PRO A 112 33.92 9.03 12.80
C PRO A 112 33.52 8.53 11.40
N LEU A 113 33.02 9.44 10.57
CA LEU A 113 32.30 9.08 9.34
C LEU A 113 33.14 8.24 8.37
N GLU A 114 34.43 8.56 8.18
CA GLU A 114 35.30 7.81 7.27
C GLU A 114 35.54 6.37 7.75
N ASP A 115 35.75 6.17 9.05
CA ASP A 115 35.91 4.85 9.66
C ASP A 115 34.61 4.03 9.63
N VAL A 116 33.45 4.67 9.81
CA VAL A 116 32.13 4.04 9.60
C VAL A 116 31.93 3.61 8.15
N LYS A 117 32.29 4.45 7.17
CA LYS A 117 32.20 4.12 5.74
C LYS A 117 33.08 2.93 5.38
N GLU A 118 34.31 2.88 5.89
CA GLU A 118 35.20 1.73 5.71
C GLU A 118 34.60 0.45 6.30
N ARG A 119 34.06 0.52 7.53
CA ARG A 119 33.35 -0.62 8.13
C ARG A 119 32.16 -1.06 7.31
N ALA A 120 31.31 -0.12 6.90
CA ALA A 120 30.11 -0.39 6.11
C ALA A 120 30.47 -1.16 4.83
N LYS A 121 31.48 -0.70 4.08
CA LYS A 121 31.99 -1.41 2.88
C LYS A 121 32.43 -2.85 3.19
N ARG A 122 33.16 -3.06 4.29
CA ARG A 122 33.59 -4.42 4.71
C ARG A 122 32.42 -5.35 5.03
N PHE A 123 31.31 -4.81 5.51
CA PHE A 123 30.08 -5.56 5.78
C PHE A 123 29.12 -5.65 4.57
N GLY A 124 29.57 -5.21 3.38
CA GLY A 124 28.81 -5.30 2.14
C GLY A 124 27.79 -4.19 1.94
N TRP A 125 27.89 -3.08 2.67
CA TRP A 125 27.01 -1.92 2.48
C TRP A 125 27.48 -1.09 1.29
N TYR A 126 26.52 -0.59 0.53
CA TYR A 126 26.75 0.46 -0.45
C TYR A 126 26.96 1.80 0.27
N VAL A 127 27.87 2.63 -0.24
CA VAL A 127 28.26 3.90 0.38
C VAL A 127 28.26 5.01 -0.66
N GLU A 128 27.47 6.05 -0.42
CA GLU A 128 27.36 7.21 -1.29
C GLU A 128 27.30 8.50 -0.46
N GLY A 129 28.34 9.34 -0.55
CA GLY A 129 28.41 10.59 0.22
C GLY A 129 28.29 10.33 1.73
N ASN A 130 27.22 10.83 2.36
CA ASN A 130 26.92 10.62 3.78
C ASN A 130 25.79 9.60 4.02
N ARG A 131 25.51 8.76 3.03
CA ARG A 131 24.49 7.72 3.06
C ARG A 131 25.15 6.35 2.94
N VAL A 132 24.69 5.38 3.72
CA VAL A 132 25.04 3.98 3.55
C VAL A 132 23.78 3.12 3.49
N GLU A 133 23.80 2.09 2.65
CA GLU A 133 22.63 1.27 2.35
C GLU A 133 22.94 -0.21 2.28
N LYS A 134 21.97 -1.03 2.69
CA LYS A 134 21.99 -2.47 2.50
C LYS A 134 20.56 -2.98 2.45
N GLU A 135 20.17 -3.56 1.33
CA GLU A 135 18.81 -4.11 1.12
C GLU A 135 17.71 -3.06 1.38
N ASN A 136 16.88 -3.25 2.42
CA ASN A 136 15.81 -2.35 2.83
C ASN A 136 16.24 -1.32 3.89
N LEU A 137 17.54 -1.28 4.24
CA LEU A 137 18.12 -0.40 5.25
C LEU A 137 18.83 0.80 4.62
N THR A 138 18.56 1.97 5.16
CA THR A 138 19.25 3.21 4.82
C THR A 138 19.69 3.92 6.08
N ILE A 139 20.95 4.35 6.12
CA ILE A 139 21.48 5.21 7.18
C ILE A 139 21.99 6.51 6.58
N ILE A 140 21.53 7.63 7.11
CA ILE A 140 21.95 8.97 6.70
C ILE A 140 22.68 9.64 7.85
N PHE A 141 23.88 10.13 7.57
CA PHE A 141 24.71 10.87 8.51
C PHE A 141 24.63 12.37 8.23
N THR A 142 24.23 13.15 9.22
CA THR A 142 24.23 14.62 9.15
C THR A 142 25.17 15.18 10.22
N PRO A 143 26.43 15.50 9.88
CA PRO A 143 27.33 16.16 10.81
C PRO A 143 26.73 17.45 11.36
N LEU A 144 26.72 17.61 12.68
CA LEU A 144 26.22 18.84 13.30
C LEU A 144 27.30 19.91 13.21
N LYS A 145 26.90 21.13 12.85
CA LYS A 145 27.83 22.26 12.70
C LYS A 145 27.92 23.04 14.01
N GLY A 146 29.12 23.03 14.60
CA GLY A 146 29.49 23.87 15.74
C GLY A 146 29.76 25.31 15.35
N LYS A 147 30.02 26.15 16.36
CA LYS A 147 30.32 27.59 16.20
C LYS A 147 31.65 27.99 16.85
N GLU A 148 32.46 27.01 17.24
CA GLU A 148 33.70 27.25 17.98
C GLU A 148 34.86 27.66 17.08
N CYS A 149 34.87 27.18 15.84
CA CYS A 149 35.96 27.37 14.89
C CYS A 149 35.47 27.38 13.44
N ASN A 150 36.27 28.00 12.57
CA ASN A 150 36.17 27.88 11.11
C ASN A 150 37.40 27.18 10.50
N SER A 151 38.53 27.21 11.20
CA SER A 151 39.80 26.61 10.78
C SER A 151 40.56 26.02 11.97
N ASP A 152 41.55 25.17 11.70
CA ASP A 152 42.40 24.57 12.75
C ASP A 152 43.14 25.61 13.59
N LEU A 153 43.42 26.79 13.02
CA LEU A 153 44.11 27.89 13.70
C LEU A 153 43.28 28.51 14.82
N ASP A 154 41.96 28.28 14.83
CA ASP A 154 41.05 28.73 15.87
C ASP A 154 41.09 27.83 17.11
N CYS A 155 41.81 26.70 17.05
CA CYS A 155 41.90 25.72 18.11
C CYS A 155 43.32 25.66 18.70
N LYS A 156 43.42 25.24 19.96
CA LYS A 156 44.70 25.01 20.65
C LYS A 156 44.63 23.76 21.52
N VAL A 157 45.78 23.10 21.66
CA VAL A 157 46.01 22.13 22.72
C VAL A 157 46.14 22.89 24.05
N SER A 158 45.46 22.40 25.07
CA SER A 158 45.38 22.97 26.41
C SER A 158 45.29 21.85 27.45
N GLY A 159 45.26 22.21 28.73
CA GLY A 159 45.29 21.25 29.84
C GLY A 159 46.73 20.95 30.27
N CYS A 160 46.93 20.51 31.50
CA CYS A 160 48.27 20.33 32.06
C CYS A 160 49.04 19.21 31.36
N SER A 161 48.35 18.22 30.82
CA SER A 161 48.94 17.08 30.09
C SER A 161 48.76 17.21 28.58
N GLY A 162 48.28 18.36 28.09
CA GLY A 162 47.92 18.54 26.69
C GLY A 162 46.72 17.70 26.25
N GLU A 163 45.82 17.37 27.17
CA GLU A 163 44.70 16.45 26.95
C GLU A 163 43.45 17.11 26.33
N VAL A 164 43.37 18.45 26.38
CA VAL A 164 42.19 19.19 25.94
C VAL A 164 42.46 19.88 24.60
N CYS A 165 41.60 19.64 23.62
CA CYS A 165 41.49 20.51 22.44
C CYS A 165 40.37 21.52 22.67
N ALA A 166 40.67 22.81 22.56
CA ALA A 166 39.73 23.88 22.89
C ALA A 166 39.88 25.09 21.96
N PRO A 167 38.86 25.98 21.92
CA PRO A 167 38.96 27.26 21.23
C PRO A 167 40.14 28.08 21.74
N ARG A 168 40.85 28.75 20.84
CA ARG A 168 42.07 29.49 21.16
C ARG A 168 41.82 30.65 22.12
N ASN A 169 40.65 31.28 22.01
CA ASN A 169 40.19 32.38 22.86
C ASN A 169 39.67 31.93 24.24
N LYS A 170 39.61 30.63 24.51
CA LYS A 170 39.11 30.08 25.78
C LYS A 170 40.27 29.61 26.66
N THR A 171 40.19 29.89 27.95
CA THR A 171 41.10 29.34 28.95
C THR A 171 40.44 28.14 29.61
N ILE A 172 41.12 26.99 29.60
CA ILE A 172 40.63 25.74 30.20
C ILE A 172 41.57 25.33 31.32
N TYR A 173 41.00 24.98 32.47
CA TYR A 173 41.73 24.41 33.60
C TYR A 173 41.42 22.92 33.71
N SER A 174 42.46 22.11 33.91
CA SER A 174 42.40 20.65 34.09
C SER A 174 43.09 20.27 35.39
N ILE A 175 42.70 19.16 36.02
CA ILE A 175 43.22 18.71 37.33
C ILE A 175 44.65 18.12 37.31
N CYS A 176 45.45 18.37 36.27
CA CYS A 176 46.82 17.88 36.09
C CYS A 176 47.04 16.38 36.38
N ILE A 177 46.07 15.52 36.01
CA ILE A 177 46.18 14.07 36.11
C ILE A 177 46.50 13.51 34.73
N TYR A 178 47.64 12.83 34.62
CA TYR A 178 48.00 12.08 33.42
C TYR A 178 47.29 10.72 33.37
N ARG A 179 46.81 10.32 32.19
CA ARG A 179 46.28 8.98 31.93
C ARG A 179 47.08 8.33 30.81
N GLU A 180 47.33 7.03 30.91
CA GLU A 180 48.15 6.31 29.92
C GLU A 180 47.65 6.46 28.48
N TRP A 181 46.33 6.53 28.28
CA TRP A 181 45.73 6.68 26.97
C TRP A 181 46.04 8.04 26.31
N TYR A 182 46.49 9.06 27.06
CA TYR A 182 46.85 10.37 26.49
C TYR A 182 47.94 10.27 25.42
N LYS A 183 48.77 9.22 25.43
CA LYS A 183 49.72 8.95 24.34
C LYS A 183 49.04 8.81 22.98
N CYS A 184 47.78 8.38 22.93
CA CYS A 184 47.00 8.31 21.70
C CYS A 184 46.78 9.68 21.06
N LEU A 185 46.83 10.77 21.83
CA LEU A 185 46.67 12.13 21.32
C LEU A 185 47.80 12.54 20.36
N ASN A 186 48.98 11.93 20.49
CA ASN A 186 50.10 12.12 19.55
C ASN A 186 49.83 11.51 18.16
N LEU A 187 48.82 10.63 18.05
CA LEU A 187 48.40 10.02 16.79
C LEU A 187 47.35 10.87 16.06
N THR A 188 46.99 12.04 16.60
CA THR A 188 46.00 12.95 16.02
C THR A 188 46.44 14.41 16.22
N SER A 189 45.64 15.33 15.68
CA SER A 189 45.81 16.77 15.82
C SER A 189 44.58 17.38 16.46
N CYS A 190 44.80 18.32 17.38
CA CYS A 190 43.76 19.25 17.81
C CYS A 190 43.47 20.24 16.67
N GLY A 191 42.21 20.37 16.27
CA GLY A 191 41.82 21.28 15.20
C GLY A 191 40.31 21.42 15.06
N CYS A 192 39.89 22.11 14.01
CA CYS A 192 38.49 22.33 13.73
C CYS A 192 37.88 21.13 13.02
N TYR A 193 36.86 20.54 13.62
CA TYR A 193 36.14 19.40 13.07
C TYR A 193 34.64 19.65 13.19
N ASN A 194 33.97 19.83 12.05
CA ASN A 194 32.57 20.23 11.97
C ASN A 194 32.21 21.49 12.79
N GLY A 195 33.11 22.46 12.88
CA GLY A 195 32.89 23.70 13.64
C GLY A 195 33.10 23.58 15.16
N PHE A 196 33.66 22.47 15.63
CA PHE A 196 34.08 22.25 17.03
C PHE A 196 35.60 22.14 17.11
N CYS A 197 36.20 22.71 18.16
CA CYS A 197 37.61 22.49 18.46
C CYS A 197 37.75 21.16 19.20
N THR A 198 38.21 20.12 18.50
CA THR A 198 38.30 18.78 19.06
C THR A 198 39.44 17.96 18.45
N TRP A 199 39.74 16.82 19.06
CA TRP A 199 40.70 15.86 18.52
C TRP A 199 40.13 15.21 17.26
N LYS A 200 40.84 15.35 16.13
CA LYS A 200 40.34 14.86 14.84
C LYS A 200 40.35 13.33 14.79
N PRO A 201 39.23 12.67 14.46
CA PRO A 201 39.24 11.22 14.33
C PRO A 201 40.10 10.79 13.14
N ASN A 202 40.95 9.79 13.35
CA ASN A 202 41.66 9.03 12.32
C ASN A 202 41.84 7.58 12.77
N LYS A 203 42.26 6.70 11.87
CA LYS A 203 42.30 5.25 12.11
C LYS A 203 43.24 4.86 13.26
N GLU A 204 44.45 5.42 13.28
CA GLU A 204 45.48 5.13 14.29
C GLU A 204 45.03 5.58 15.68
N PHE A 205 44.48 6.80 15.76
CA PHE A 205 43.96 7.39 16.99
C PHE A 205 42.79 6.58 17.56
N LEU A 206 41.79 6.25 16.73
CA LEU A 206 40.61 5.49 17.15
C LEU A 206 40.99 4.07 17.62
N SER A 207 41.92 3.42 16.92
CA SER A 207 42.43 2.11 17.32
C SER A 207 43.16 2.16 18.67
N CYS A 208 43.95 3.21 18.92
CA CYS A 208 44.65 3.41 20.19
C CYS A 208 43.66 3.66 21.34
N LEU A 209 42.64 4.50 21.15
CA LEU A 209 41.61 4.71 22.18
C LEU A 209 40.89 3.40 22.53
N LYS A 210 40.59 2.58 21.51
CA LYS A 210 39.92 1.29 21.71
C LYS A 210 40.76 0.31 22.55
N SER A 211 42.09 0.27 22.39
CA SER A 211 42.94 -0.61 23.21
C SER A 211 42.95 -0.23 24.70
N TYR A 212 42.58 1.02 25.02
CA TYR A 212 42.42 1.52 26.37
C TYR A 212 40.97 1.56 26.85
N ASN A 213 40.02 1.03 26.06
CA ASN A 213 38.58 1.08 26.34
C ASN A 213 38.06 2.51 26.62
N VAL A 214 38.61 3.51 25.93
CA VAL A 214 38.20 4.92 26.07
C VAL A 214 37.01 5.20 25.15
N SER A 215 35.96 5.80 25.71
CA SER A 215 34.78 6.20 24.96
C SER A 215 35.07 7.42 24.07
N LEU A 216 34.67 7.36 22.80
CA LEU A 216 34.82 8.50 21.88
C LEU A 216 34.00 9.72 22.32
N GLU A 217 32.89 9.50 23.03
CA GLU A 217 32.02 10.58 23.54
C GLU A 217 32.74 11.50 24.52
N GLU A 218 33.76 10.99 25.23
CA GLU A 218 34.56 11.75 26.20
C GLU A 218 35.61 12.64 25.53
N ILE A 219 36.03 12.30 24.31
CA ILE A 219 37.21 12.87 23.67
C ILE A 219 36.86 13.75 22.49
N ILE A 220 35.90 13.31 21.67
CA ILE A 220 35.48 13.99 20.46
C ILE A 220 34.20 14.77 20.77
N GLN A 221 34.20 16.07 20.48
CA GLN A 221 33.05 16.95 20.73
C GLN A 221 32.11 17.03 19.53
N ALA A 222 32.60 16.83 18.31
CA ALA A 222 31.75 16.86 17.13
C ALA A 222 30.74 15.71 17.16
N ARG A 223 29.47 16.07 16.99
CA ARG A 223 28.35 15.12 16.96
C ARG A 223 27.76 15.02 15.57
N THR A 224 27.16 13.88 15.29
CA THR A 224 26.49 13.58 14.02
C THR A 224 25.09 13.08 14.33
N ARG A 225 24.10 13.64 13.63
CA ARG A 225 22.74 13.10 13.63
C ARG A 225 22.70 11.90 12.70
N VAL A 226 22.31 10.76 13.24
CA VAL A 226 22.16 9.50 12.53
C VAL A 226 20.67 9.26 12.34
N LYS A 227 20.24 9.12 11.10
CA LYS A 227 18.88 8.67 10.76
C LYS A 227 18.98 7.27 10.18
N ILE A 228 18.31 6.30 10.79
CA ILE A 228 18.17 4.94 10.29
C ILE A 228 16.74 4.80 9.80
N SER A 229 16.54 4.33 8.56
CA SER A 229 15.24 4.03 7.96
C SER A 229 15.23 2.58 7.48
N ILE A 230 14.18 1.84 7.81
CA ILE A 230 13.96 0.45 7.38
C ILE A 230 12.60 0.35 6.69
N ARG A 231 12.56 -0.21 5.48
CA ARG A 231 11.30 -0.46 4.77
C ARG A 231 10.83 -1.91 4.94
N GLY A 232 9.54 -2.11 5.20
CA GLY A 232 8.95 -3.44 5.36
C GLY A 232 8.77 -3.82 6.82
N GLU A 233 9.63 -4.70 7.34
CA GLU A 233 9.54 -5.25 8.69
C GLU A 233 10.50 -4.56 9.66
N GLU A 234 10.19 -4.64 10.96
CA GLU A 234 11.05 -4.12 12.02
C GLU A 234 12.36 -4.90 12.10
N LEU A 235 13.44 -4.25 12.56
CA LEU A 235 14.73 -4.90 12.69
C LEU A 235 14.72 -6.05 13.70
N GLY A 236 15.24 -7.20 13.28
CA GLY A 236 15.58 -8.29 14.17
C GLY A 236 16.85 -8.01 15.00
N TYR A 237 17.14 -8.94 15.90
CA TYR A 237 18.33 -8.84 16.76
C TYR A 237 19.63 -8.87 15.96
N GLY A 238 19.69 -9.67 14.90
CA GLY A 238 20.89 -9.83 14.06
C GLY A 238 21.26 -8.54 13.34
N GLU A 239 20.27 -7.85 12.76
CA GLU A 239 20.47 -6.57 12.10
C GLU A 239 20.91 -5.48 13.07
N ILE A 240 20.34 -5.45 14.29
CA ILE A 240 20.77 -4.50 15.33
C ILE A 240 22.24 -4.71 15.72
N GLU A 241 22.70 -5.96 15.84
CA GLU A 241 24.10 -6.25 16.15
C GLU A 241 25.03 -5.89 14.98
N GLU A 242 24.60 -6.08 13.73
CA GLU A 242 25.35 -5.60 12.57
C GLU A 242 25.44 -4.06 12.58
N LEU A 243 24.33 -3.36 12.82
CA LEU A 243 24.32 -1.90 12.91
C LEU A 243 25.27 -1.38 14.00
N LYS A 244 25.30 -2.03 15.17
CA LYS A 244 26.26 -1.69 16.23
C LYS A 244 27.70 -1.86 15.76
N ARG A 245 28.02 -2.92 15.02
CA ARG A 245 29.37 -3.15 14.47
C ARG A 245 29.74 -2.13 13.40
N VAL A 246 28.80 -1.76 12.53
CA VAL A 246 29.01 -0.76 11.46
C VAL A 246 29.18 0.64 12.06
N LEU A 247 28.28 1.05 12.96
CA LEU A 247 28.29 2.38 13.56
C LEU A 247 29.38 2.54 14.62
N GLY A 248 29.73 1.48 15.33
CA GLY A 248 30.67 1.52 16.45
C GLY A 248 30.07 2.14 17.71
N CYS A 249 28.74 2.25 17.79
CA CYS A 249 28.02 2.79 18.93
C CYS A 249 26.75 1.97 19.19
N ASN A 250 26.14 2.17 20.36
CA ASN A 250 24.83 1.60 20.66
C ASN A 250 23.77 2.28 19.80
N VAL A 251 22.86 1.47 19.24
CA VAL A 251 21.71 1.94 18.46
C VAL A 251 20.48 1.92 19.36
N PRO A 252 19.79 3.05 19.56
CA PRO A 252 18.50 3.08 20.24
C PRO A 252 17.48 2.17 19.54
N ARG A 253 16.50 1.68 20.29
CA ARG A 253 15.48 0.76 19.79
C ARG A 253 14.09 1.38 19.78
N ASN A 254 14.01 2.71 19.65
CA ASN A 254 12.76 3.45 19.71
C ASN A 254 12.30 3.83 18.30
N PHE A 255 12.26 2.83 17.41
CA PHE A 255 11.86 3.04 16.02
C PHE A 255 10.42 3.53 15.93
N THR A 256 10.23 4.67 15.28
CA THR A 256 8.91 5.20 14.95
C THR A 256 8.41 4.48 13.70
N ARG A 257 7.26 3.81 13.84
CA ARG A 257 6.60 3.10 12.74
C ARG A 257 5.64 4.04 12.01
N THR A 258 5.83 4.19 10.70
CA THR A 258 4.96 4.98 9.81
C THR A 258 4.42 4.10 8.69
N VAL A 259 3.16 4.31 8.29
CA VAL A 259 2.60 3.67 7.08
C VAL A 259 3.05 4.47 5.87
N ILE A 260 3.76 3.83 4.94
CA ILE A 260 4.27 4.49 3.73
C ILE A 260 3.52 4.07 2.47
N ASP A 261 2.89 2.90 2.47
CA ASP A 261 2.15 2.40 1.32
C ASP A 261 1.09 1.38 1.77
N ILE A 262 0.01 1.25 0.98
CA ILE A 262 -1.04 0.25 1.15
C ILE A 262 -1.20 -0.46 -0.18
N LYS A 263 -0.71 -1.70 -0.26
CA LYS A 263 -0.84 -2.53 -1.46
C LYS A 263 -2.07 -3.41 -1.38
N VAL A 264 -2.71 -3.62 -2.52
CA VAL A 264 -3.75 -4.63 -2.67
C VAL A 264 -3.11 -5.87 -3.31
N ILE A 265 -3.19 -7.00 -2.61
CA ILE A 265 -2.61 -8.28 -3.05
C ILE A 265 -3.71 -9.34 -3.13
N PRO A 266 -3.58 -10.36 -4.00
CA PRO A 266 -4.59 -11.40 -4.11
C PRO A 266 -4.41 -12.43 -2.99
N LYS A 267 -5.53 -12.91 -2.42
CA LYS A 267 -5.55 -14.00 -1.42
C LYS A 267 -5.23 -15.36 -2.03
N ILE A 268 -5.24 -15.46 -3.36
CA ILE A 268 -4.99 -16.68 -4.14
C ILE A 268 -4.00 -16.34 -5.24
N ASN A 269 -3.01 -17.21 -5.48
CA ASN A 269 -2.08 -17.02 -6.60
C ASN A 269 -2.83 -17.04 -7.95
N PRO A 270 -2.87 -15.92 -8.71
CA PRO A 270 -3.59 -15.84 -9.99
C PRO A 270 -3.08 -16.84 -11.04
N ASP A 271 -1.80 -17.22 -10.99
CA ASP A 271 -1.19 -18.16 -11.95
C ASP A 271 -1.73 -19.59 -11.81
N THR A 272 -2.38 -19.89 -10.69
CA THR A 272 -3.04 -21.19 -10.46
C THR A 272 -4.46 -21.25 -11.03
N LEU A 273 -4.97 -20.15 -11.59
CA LEU A 273 -6.34 -19.99 -12.04
C LEU A 273 -6.39 -19.53 -13.51
N ASN A 274 -7.46 -19.90 -14.21
CA ASN A 274 -7.65 -19.50 -15.60
C ASN A 274 -8.85 -18.54 -15.72
N ALA A 275 -8.58 -17.26 -15.97
CA ALA A 275 -9.61 -16.23 -16.12
C ALA A 275 -10.65 -16.56 -17.20
N GLY A 276 -10.20 -17.09 -18.36
CA GLY A 276 -11.06 -17.48 -19.47
C GLY A 276 -12.04 -18.60 -19.10
N LYS A 277 -11.55 -19.68 -18.49
CA LYS A 277 -12.41 -20.77 -18.01
C LYS A 277 -13.35 -20.32 -16.90
N ALA A 278 -12.90 -19.43 -16.03
CA ALA A 278 -13.72 -18.89 -14.95
C ALA A 278 -14.91 -18.11 -15.51
N ILE A 279 -14.66 -17.13 -16.39
CA ILE A 279 -15.74 -16.33 -16.98
C ILE A 279 -16.65 -17.18 -17.90
N GLU A 280 -16.08 -18.17 -18.61
CA GLU A 280 -16.86 -19.12 -19.42
C GLU A 280 -17.93 -19.84 -18.59
N LYS A 281 -17.50 -20.39 -17.44
CA LYS A 281 -18.36 -21.17 -16.55
C LYS A 281 -19.53 -20.32 -16.05
N GLU A 282 -19.26 -19.08 -15.64
CA GLU A 282 -20.29 -18.17 -15.15
C GLU A 282 -21.24 -17.71 -16.26
N LEU A 283 -20.75 -17.34 -17.44
CA LEU A 283 -21.61 -16.95 -18.56
C LEU A 283 -22.52 -18.10 -19.01
N LYS A 284 -21.99 -19.34 -19.07
CA LYS A 284 -22.80 -20.52 -19.39
C LYS A 284 -23.86 -20.80 -18.33
N TRP A 285 -23.52 -20.66 -17.05
CA TRP A 285 -24.48 -20.84 -15.96
C TRP A 285 -25.57 -19.77 -15.98
N LEU A 286 -25.21 -18.48 -16.06
CA LEU A 286 -26.15 -17.36 -16.17
C LEU A 286 -27.11 -17.53 -17.36
N ARG A 287 -26.62 -18.05 -18.49
CA ARG A 287 -27.46 -18.41 -19.63
C ARG A 287 -28.43 -19.55 -19.29
N SER A 288 -27.96 -20.60 -18.63
CA SER A 288 -28.79 -21.77 -18.29
C SER A 288 -29.96 -21.46 -17.37
N ILE A 289 -29.82 -20.46 -16.49
CA ILE A 289 -30.88 -20.00 -15.59
C ILE A 289 -31.71 -18.85 -16.18
N GLY A 290 -31.49 -18.51 -17.46
CA GLY A 290 -32.29 -17.52 -18.18
C GLY A 290 -31.95 -16.05 -17.86
N VAL A 291 -30.80 -15.77 -17.25
CA VAL A 291 -30.39 -14.39 -16.94
C VAL A 291 -29.92 -13.66 -18.19
N ILE A 292 -29.14 -14.32 -19.05
CA ILE A 292 -28.59 -13.75 -20.29
C ILE A 292 -28.87 -14.62 -21.50
N LYS A 293 -28.98 -14.00 -22.68
CA LYS A 293 -29.13 -14.68 -23.97
C LYS A 293 -27.87 -14.47 -24.82
N ILE A 294 -26.87 -15.34 -24.62
CA ILE A 294 -25.59 -15.30 -25.35
C ILE A 294 -25.33 -16.64 -26.07
N ASN A 295 -24.86 -16.58 -27.32
CA ASN A 295 -24.53 -17.79 -28.09
C ASN A 295 -23.10 -18.31 -27.76
N ASP A 296 -22.82 -19.56 -28.08
CA ASP A 296 -21.52 -20.19 -27.79
C ASP A 296 -20.35 -19.52 -28.53
N SER A 297 -20.55 -19.06 -29.76
CA SER A 297 -19.52 -18.34 -30.52
C SER A 297 -19.07 -17.05 -29.82
N ASP A 298 -20.00 -16.29 -29.24
CA ASP A 298 -19.68 -15.07 -28.49
C ASP A 298 -18.94 -15.42 -27.19
N ILE A 299 -19.38 -16.45 -26.46
CA ILE A 299 -18.65 -16.95 -25.28
C ILE A 299 -17.22 -17.36 -25.67
N GLU A 300 -17.02 -18.14 -26.73
CA GLU A 300 -15.69 -18.57 -27.16
C GLU A 300 -14.76 -17.39 -27.49
N LYS A 301 -15.30 -16.33 -28.11
CA LYS A 301 -14.54 -15.11 -28.40
C LYS A 301 -14.15 -14.37 -27.12
N ILE A 302 -15.06 -14.26 -26.15
CA ILE A 302 -14.78 -13.68 -24.83
C ILE A 302 -13.68 -14.48 -24.12
N VAL A 303 -13.79 -15.81 -24.09
CA VAL A 303 -12.82 -16.70 -23.42
C VAL A 303 -11.41 -16.54 -23.99
N LYS A 304 -11.29 -16.37 -25.31
CA LYS A 304 -9.99 -16.18 -25.98
C LYS A 304 -9.29 -14.88 -25.57
N VAL A 305 -10.03 -13.83 -25.22
CA VAL A 305 -9.47 -12.54 -24.83
C VAL A 305 -9.33 -12.38 -23.31
N ALA A 306 -10.08 -13.14 -22.53
CA ALA A 306 -10.16 -13.04 -21.08
C ALA A 306 -8.82 -13.29 -20.37
N LYS A 307 -8.41 -12.32 -19.53
CA LYS A 307 -7.22 -12.36 -18.67
C LYS A 307 -7.50 -11.67 -17.33
N TRP A 308 -6.79 -12.07 -16.28
CA TRP A 308 -6.76 -11.28 -15.05
C TRP A 308 -6.20 -9.89 -15.35
N GLY A 309 -6.85 -8.85 -14.82
CA GLY A 309 -6.55 -7.45 -15.16
C GLY A 309 -7.46 -6.87 -16.25
N TYR A 310 -8.27 -7.69 -16.92
CA TYR A 310 -9.26 -7.21 -17.89
C TYR A 310 -10.59 -6.92 -17.22
N ALA A 311 -10.53 -6.00 -16.26
CA ALA A 311 -11.66 -5.52 -15.48
C ALA A 311 -11.57 -4.01 -15.24
N GLY A 312 -12.66 -3.40 -14.79
CA GLY A 312 -12.73 -1.96 -14.58
C GLY A 312 -12.80 -1.17 -15.90
N TYR A 313 -12.86 0.15 -15.78
CA TYR A 313 -13.28 1.02 -16.88
C TYR A 313 -12.43 0.83 -18.17
N ASN A 314 -11.10 0.93 -18.08
CA ASN A 314 -10.27 0.86 -19.29
C ASN A 314 -10.12 -0.56 -19.86
N SER A 315 -10.28 -1.61 -19.05
CA SER A 315 -9.83 -2.96 -19.43
C SER A 315 -10.94 -4.00 -19.49
N ARG A 316 -12.15 -3.69 -19.03
CA ARG A 316 -13.32 -4.58 -19.18
C ARG A 316 -13.53 -4.98 -20.63
N ILE A 317 -13.95 -6.22 -20.84
CA ILE A 317 -14.22 -6.78 -22.15
C ILE A 317 -15.63 -6.38 -22.56
N GLY A 318 -15.79 -5.85 -23.77
CA GLY A 318 -17.10 -5.56 -24.34
C GLY A 318 -17.11 -5.82 -25.84
N PHE A 319 -18.28 -5.69 -26.46
CA PHE A 319 -18.42 -5.79 -27.91
C PHE A 319 -18.22 -4.41 -28.55
N TYR A 320 -17.02 -4.18 -29.08
CA TYR A 320 -16.57 -2.94 -29.70
C TYR A 320 -15.93 -3.24 -31.05
N ASP A 321 -16.12 -2.37 -32.05
CA ASP A 321 -15.59 -2.57 -33.41
C ASP A 321 -15.93 -3.97 -33.98
N ASP A 322 -17.17 -4.42 -33.76
CA ASP A 322 -17.71 -5.74 -34.13
C ASP A 322 -16.95 -6.95 -33.54
N LYS A 323 -16.20 -6.74 -32.44
CA LYS A 323 -15.38 -7.77 -31.79
C LYS A 323 -15.50 -7.70 -30.27
N TRP A 324 -15.28 -8.85 -29.63
CA TRP A 324 -15.09 -8.89 -28.17
C TRP A 324 -13.65 -8.53 -27.85
N ILE A 325 -13.43 -7.33 -27.31
CA ILE A 325 -12.10 -6.80 -26.99
C ILE A 325 -12.15 -5.99 -25.68
N PRO A 326 -11.01 -5.82 -24.99
CA PRO A 326 -10.90 -4.84 -23.91
C PRO A 326 -11.27 -3.44 -24.41
N TYR A 327 -12.00 -2.67 -23.60
CA TYR A 327 -12.45 -1.32 -23.97
C TYR A 327 -11.30 -0.43 -24.45
N SER A 328 -10.12 -0.53 -23.84
CA SER A 328 -8.93 0.23 -24.23
C SER A 328 -8.41 -0.03 -25.65
N ASN A 329 -8.82 -1.13 -26.26
CA ASN A 329 -8.47 -1.46 -27.64
C ASN A 329 -9.53 -1.01 -28.66
N ALA A 330 -10.64 -0.43 -28.21
CA ALA A 330 -11.70 0.08 -29.09
C ALA A 330 -11.28 1.38 -29.78
N SER A 331 -11.69 1.56 -31.03
CA SER A 331 -11.35 2.72 -31.86
C SER A 331 -11.80 4.07 -31.28
N ASN A 332 -12.90 4.07 -30.53
CA ASN A 332 -13.51 5.22 -29.88
C ASN A 332 -13.36 5.20 -28.35
N ALA A 333 -12.38 4.46 -27.82
CA ALA A 333 -12.15 4.36 -26.39
C ALA A 333 -11.75 5.72 -25.79
N VAL A 334 -12.50 6.15 -24.77
CA VAL A 334 -12.14 7.31 -23.96
C VAL A 334 -11.46 6.78 -22.71
N LEU A 335 -10.13 6.90 -22.62
CA LEU A 335 -9.37 6.33 -21.51
C LEU A 335 -9.27 7.28 -20.34
N ILE A 336 -9.39 6.73 -19.13
CA ILE A 336 -9.27 7.49 -17.90
C ILE A 336 -7.89 7.29 -17.27
N ARG A 337 -7.36 8.35 -16.66
CA ARG A 337 -6.04 8.40 -16.02
C ARG A 337 -6.13 8.76 -14.54
N CYS A 338 -7.08 8.18 -13.82
CA CYS A 338 -7.15 8.28 -12.36
C CYS A 338 -7.05 6.89 -11.73
N GLY A 339 -6.42 6.83 -10.57
CA GLY A 339 -6.36 5.64 -9.72
C GLY A 339 -7.09 5.92 -8.41
N GLY A 340 -7.97 5.01 -8.01
CA GLY A 340 -8.70 5.08 -6.76
C GLY A 340 -8.09 4.19 -5.69
N LEU A 341 -8.26 4.56 -4.42
CA LEU A 341 -7.93 3.73 -3.26
C LEU A 341 -9.15 2.92 -2.75
N ALA A 342 -10.27 2.97 -3.48
CA ALA A 342 -11.44 2.20 -3.10
C ALA A 342 -11.09 0.71 -3.14
N TYR A 343 -11.59 0.01 -2.14
CA TYR A 343 -11.36 -1.40 -1.91
C TYR A 343 -12.67 -1.93 -1.35
N GLU A 344 -13.25 -2.88 -2.06
CA GLU A 344 -14.47 -3.56 -1.64
C GLU A 344 -14.11 -4.98 -1.21
N GLU A 345 -14.46 -5.34 0.02
CA GLU A 345 -14.34 -6.71 0.51
C GLU A 345 -15.73 -7.34 0.50
N TYR A 346 -15.87 -8.44 -0.25
CA TYR A 346 -17.12 -9.18 -0.33
C TYR A 346 -17.08 -10.41 0.57
N ASN A 347 -18.05 -10.51 1.47
CA ASN A 347 -18.23 -11.67 2.34
C ASN A 347 -18.90 -12.81 1.56
N LEU A 348 -18.14 -13.65 0.86
CA LEU A 348 -18.74 -14.66 -0.02
C LEU A 348 -19.75 -15.59 0.70
N PRO A 349 -20.94 -15.85 0.11
CA PRO A 349 -21.87 -16.87 0.57
C PRO A 349 -21.19 -18.23 0.79
N PRO A 350 -21.74 -19.13 1.62
CA PRO A 350 -21.08 -20.39 1.96
C PRO A 350 -20.95 -21.37 0.79
N SER A 351 -21.78 -21.25 -0.26
CA SER A 351 -21.75 -22.12 -1.44
C SER A 351 -22.26 -21.37 -2.68
N THR A 352 -22.26 -22.03 -3.83
CA THR A 352 -22.78 -21.48 -5.09
C THR A 352 -24.30 -21.18 -5.00
N PRO A 353 -24.83 -20.30 -5.87
CA PRO A 353 -26.25 -20.00 -5.92
C PRO A 353 -27.14 -21.23 -6.11
N ILE A 354 -28.29 -21.25 -5.44
CA ILE A 354 -29.34 -22.25 -5.64
C ILE A 354 -30.59 -21.55 -6.16
N VAL A 355 -30.95 -21.82 -7.40
CA VAL A 355 -32.16 -21.29 -8.05
C VAL A 355 -33.26 -22.34 -7.96
N ASN A 356 -34.43 -21.96 -7.44
CA ASN A 356 -35.59 -22.84 -7.44
C ASN A 356 -36.16 -22.91 -8.87
N SER A 357 -35.81 -23.94 -9.62
CA SER A 357 -36.33 -24.12 -10.98
C SER A 357 -37.73 -24.70 -10.93
N THR A 358 -38.77 -23.87 -11.10
CA THR A 358 -40.09 -24.36 -11.53
C THR A 358 -40.08 -24.56 -13.04
N ARG A 359 -39.54 -25.71 -13.49
CA ARG A 359 -39.99 -26.47 -14.67
C ARG A 359 -39.10 -27.70 -14.88
N THR A 360 -39.55 -28.82 -14.33
CA THR A 360 -39.48 -30.12 -15.00
C THR A 360 -40.90 -30.65 -14.99
N GLU A 361 -41.49 -30.77 -16.17
CA GLU A 361 -42.68 -31.57 -16.41
C GLU A 361 -42.32 -33.02 -16.12
N GLU A 362 -42.47 -33.43 -14.88
CA GLU A 362 -42.72 -34.81 -14.53
C GLU A 362 -44.03 -34.82 -13.76
N THR A 363 -45.03 -35.45 -14.35
CA THR A 363 -46.22 -35.90 -13.65
C THR A 363 -45.80 -36.95 -12.63
N PRO A 364 -46.19 -36.78 -11.36
CA PRO A 364 -46.70 -37.93 -10.62
C PRO A 364 -48.11 -37.61 -10.14
N THR A 365 -49.03 -38.38 -10.69
CA THR A 365 -50.33 -38.65 -10.08
C THR A 365 -50.13 -39.03 -8.62
N ARG A 366 -50.71 -38.27 -7.68
CA ARG A 366 -51.35 -38.82 -6.49
C ARG A 366 -52.24 -37.79 -5.81
N GLU A 367 -53.51 -38.11 -5.85
CA GLU A 367 -54.59 -37.54 -5.06
C GLU A 367 -54.25 -37.64 -3.56
N VAL A 368 -54.48 -36.55 -2.82
CA VAL A 368 -55.03 -36.63 -1.46
C VAL A 368 -56.05 -35.51 -1.28
N CYS A 369 -57.28 -35.94 -1.02
CA CYS A 369 -58.44 -35.14 -0.63
C CYS A 369 -58.24 -34.45 0.72
N GLY A 370 -58.79 -33.23 0.89
CA GLY A 370 -59.01 -32.63 2.22
C GLY A 370 -59.42 -31.16 2.13
N PRO A 371 -60.49 -30.73 2.82
CA PRO A 371 -61.39 -29.70 2.32
C PRO A 371 -60.93 -28.27 2.58
N GLY A 372 -61.35 -27.39 1.68
CA GLY A 372 -60.97 -26.00 1.63
C GLY A 372 -61.39 -25.14 2.81
N VAL A 373 -60.66 -24.03 2.96
CA VAL A 373 -61.23 -22.76 3.38
C VAL A 373 -60.58 -21.68 2.51
N ILE A 374 -61.35 -21.19 1.55
CA ILE A 374 -61.17 -19.87 0.96
C ILE A 374 -61.55 -18.86 2.04
N LEU A 375 -60.66 -17.95 2.40
CA LEU A 375 -61.09 -16.66 2.91
C LEU A 375 -60.09 -15.57 2.49
N LEU A 376 -60.49 -14.96 1.38
CA LEU A 376 -60.06 -13.67 0.87
C LEU A 376 -60.62 -12.59 1.82
N LEU A 377 -59.77 -11.74 2.41
CA LEU A 377 -60.22 -10.46 2.95
C LEU A 377 -59.26 -9.35 2.54
N ILE A 378 -59.81 -8.49 1.69
CA ILE A 378 -59.31 -7.23 1.20
C ILE A 378 -59.50 -6.16 2.28
N MET A 379 -58.48 -5.29 2.42
CA MET A 379 -58.48 -3.88 2.83
C MET A 379 -59.51 -3.39 3.85
N LEU A 380 -59.03 -2.70 4.89
CA LEU A 380 -59.44 -1.32 5.21
C LEU A 380 -58.64 -0.76 6.40
N GLY A 381 -58.21 0.50 6.25
CA GLY A 381 -58.38 1.53 7.27
C GLY A 381 -57.52 1.43 8.52
N GLY A 382 -56.51 2.32 8.60
CA GLY A 382 -55.68 2.46 9.77
C GLY A 382 -56.42 2.94 11.02
N VAL A 383 -55.84 2.64 12.18
CA VAL A 383 -56.00 3.40 13.42
C VAL A 383 -54.68 3.33 14.18
N ARG A 384 -54.09 4.51 14.42
CA ARG A 384 -53.07 4.77 15.44
C ARG A 384 -53.60 4.49 16.84
N ARG A 385 -52.76 3.90 17.71
CA ARG A 385 -52.59 4.11 19.18
C ARG A 385 -51.83 2.87 19.71
N LYS A 386 -50.78 2.95 20.53
CA LYS A 386 -50.18 3.98 21.38
C LYS A 386 -48.67 3.96 21.22
#